data_AF-A0AAV8Y0P0-F1
#
_entry.id   AF-A0AAV8Y0P0-F1
#
_cell.length_a   1.000
_cell.length_b   1.000
_cell.length_c   1.000
_cell.angle_alpha   90.00
_cell.angle_beta   90.00
_cell.angle_gamma   90.00
#
_symmetry.space_group_name_H-M   'P 1'
#
loop_
_entity.id
_entity.type
_entity.pdbx_description
1 polymer ?
#
loop_
_entity_poly.entity_id
_entity_poly.type
_entity_poly.pdbx_seq_one_letter_code
_entity_poly.pdbx_strand_id
1 'polypeptide(L)' 'MFDAAPYLGKSTNTNNMPLREYYVKTLCETILGSNRNVTIDNWFKSVKLADDLLATPYKLTMIGTIRKNKDKFL' A
#
# COMPACT_ATOMS: atom_id res chain seq x y z
N MET A 1 -13.88 4.39 -10.70
CA MET A 1 -13.47 4.45 -9.28
C MET A 1 -13.99 3.17 -8.64
N PHE A 2 -13.11 2.29 -8.17
CA PHE A 2 -13.50 0.99 -7.60
C PHE A 2 -13.69 1.10 -6.08
N ASP A 3 -12.65 1.55 -5.38
CA ASP A 3 -12.68 1.75 -3.92
C ASP A 3 -12.19 3.15 -3.52
N ALA A 4 -12.63 3.61 -2.34
CA ALA A 4 -12.19 4.86 -1.73
C ALA A 4 -12.39 4.88 -0.22
N ALA A 5 -11.49 5.55 0.49
CA ALA A 5 -11.57 5.75 1.93
C ALA A 5 -11.18 7.21 2.28
N PRO A 6 -12.01 7.95 3.03
CA PRO A 6 -11.69 9.33 3.40
C PRO A 6 -10.58 9.38 4.46
N TYR A 7 -9.71 10.38 4.38
CA TYR A 7 -8.75 10.67 5.44
C TYR A 7 -9.40 11.57 6.50
N LEU A 8 -9.50 11.07 7.73
CA LEU A 8 -10.15 11.76 8.85
C LEU A 8 -9.15 12.45 9.79
N GLY A 9 -7.90 12.64 9.38
CA GLY A 9 -6.89 13.24 10.25
C GLY A 9 -6.53 12.33 11.41
N LYS A 10 -6.46 12.91 12.62
CA LYS A 10 -6.16 12.20 13.88
C LYS A 10 -7.22 11.16 14.26
N SER A 11 -8.42 11.25 13.69
CA SER A 11 -9.50 10.29 13.94
C SER A 11 -9.42 9.05 13.04
N THR A 12 -8.44 8.95 12.14
CA THR A 12 -8.23 7.76 11.32
C THR A 12 -7.63 6.65 12.19
N ASN A 13 -8.41 5.63 12.53
CA ASN A 13 -7.91 4.47 13.27
C ASN A 13 -7.27 3.45 12.32
N THR A 14 -5.94 3.32 12.39
CA THR A 14 -5.17 2.40 11.55
C THR A 14 -4.68 1.16 12.30
N ASN A 15 -5.16 0.90 13.53
CA ASN A 15 -4.71 -0.21 14.37
C ASN A 15 -3.17 -0.32 14.46
N ASN A 16 -2.50 0.81 14.71
CA ASN A 16 -1.04 0.96 14.75
C ASN A 16 -0.29 0.70 13.44
N MET A 17 -0.99 0.49 12.32
CA MET A 17 -0.36 0.41 11.01
C MET A 17 0.01 1.81 10.49
N PRO A 18 1.15 1.98 9.80
CA PRO A 18 1.45 3.23 9.10
C PRO A 18 0.36 3.58 8.09
N LEU A 19 -0.09 4.85 8.04
CA LEU A 19 -1.19 5.29 7.18
C LEU A 19 -1.05 4.84 5.71
N ARG A 20 0.15 4.95 5.15
CA ARG A 20 0.46 4.51 3.78
C ARG A 20 0.11 3.05 3.51
N GLU A 21 0.44 2.16 4.45
CA GLU A 21 0.21 0.72 4.31
C GLU A 21 -1.25 0.39 4.56
N TYR A 22 -1.87 1.08 5.52
CA TYR A 22 -3.30 0.98 5.81
C TYR A 22 -4.14 1.27 4.56
N TYR A 23 -3.94 2.43 3.93
CA TYR A 23 -4.74 2.79 2.75
C TYR A 23 -4.52 1.86 1.57
N VAL A 24 -3.29 1.43 1.29
CA VAL A 24 -3.05 0.50 0.17
C VAL A 24 -3.77 -0.82 0.42
N LYS A 25 -3.68 -1.38 1.64
CA LYS A 25 -4.33 -2.65 1.98
C LYS A 25 -5.85 -2.53 1.93
N THR A 26 -6.43 -1.47 2.51
CA THR A 26 -7.88 -1.23 2.50
C THR A 26 -8.41 -1.01 1.09
N LEU A 27 -7.74 -0.20 0.26
CA LEU A 27 -8.19 0.06 -1.11
C LEU A 27 -8.00 -1.14 -2.05
N CYS A 28 -7.19 -2.13 -1.67
CA CYS A 28 -6.97 -3.33 -2.47
C CYS A 28 -7.86 -4.50 -2.06
N GLU A 29 -8.74 -4.35 -1.06
CA GLU A 29 -9.57 -5.44 -0.53
C GLU A 29 -10.41 -6.15 -1.61
N THR A 30 -10.93 -5.40 -2.58
CA THR A 30 -11.76 -5.95 -3.66
C THR A 30 -10.97 -6.72 -4.73
N ILE A 31 -9.64 -6.56 -4.77
CA ILE A 31 -8.76 -7.16 -5.77
C ILE A 31 -7.75 -8.15 -5.18
N LEU A 32 -7.89 -8.52 -3.90
CA LEU A 32 -7.05 -9.53 -3.27
C LEU A 32 -7.11 -10.86 -4.04
N GLY A 33 -5.98 -11.54 -4.15
CA GLY A 33 -5.86 -12.82 -4.84
C GLY A 33 -5.84 -12.73 -6.37
N SER A 34 -6.02 -11.54 -6.95
CA SER A 34 -6.21 -11.38 -8.40
C SER A 34 -4.94 -11.41 -9.25
N ASN A 35 -3.75 -11.42 -8.63
CA ASN A 35 -2.45 -11.32 -9.32
C ASN A 35 -2.30 -10.04 -10.16
N ARG A 36 -3.07 -8.99 -9.84
CA ARG A 36 -2.97 -7.69 -10.50
C ARG A 36 -1.77 -6.89 -10.00
N ASN A 37 -1.44 -5.86 -10.78
CA ASN A 37 -0.43 -4.87 -10.43
C ASN A 37 -1.09 -3.58 -9.94
N VAL A 38 -0.57 -3.01 -8.85
CA VAL A 38 -1.00 -1.74 -8.28
C VAL A 38 0.10 -0.71 -8.46
N THR A 39 -0.18 0.35 -9.23
CA THR A 39 0.73 1.48 -9.35
C THR A 39 0.45 2.50 -8.24
N ILE A 40 1.46 2.88 -7.47
CA ILE A 40 1.33 3.77 -6.32
C ILE A 40 2.30 4.96 -6.38
N ASP A 41 1.90 6.08 -5.77
CA ASP A 41 2.79 7.22 -5.57
C ASP A 41 3.86 6.94 -4.49
N ASN A 42 4.93 7.72 -4.48
CA ASN A 42 6.03 7.61 -3.52
C ASN A 42 5.59 7.72 -2.05
N TRP A 43 4.46 8.39 -1.75
CA TRP A 43 3.98 8.51 -0.38
C TRP A 43 3.56 7.17 0.21
N PHE A 44 3.02 6.29 -0.63
CA PHE A 44 2.54 4.96 -0.25
C PHE A 44 3.68 3.91 -0.21
N LYS A 45 4.84 4.23 -0.77
CA LYS A 45 5.90 3.26 -1.06
C LYS A 45 6.66 2.81 0.19
N SER A 46 6.78 1.49 0.37
CA SER A 46 7.55 0.80 1.42
C SER A 46 8.06 -0.54 0.87
N VAL A 47 9.31 -0.95 1.20
CA VAL A 47 9.82 -2.30 0.81
C VAL A 47 8.92 -3.38 1.40
N LYS A 48 8.67 -3.28 2.71
CA LYS A 48 7.86 -4.24 3.45
C LYS A 48 6.46 -4.37 2.87
N LEU A 49 5.88 -3.30 2.36
CA LEU A 49 4.57 -3.35 1.70
C LEU A 49 4.61 -4.20 0.43
N ALA A 50 5.70 -4.15 -0.35
CA ALA A 50 5.84 -4.98 -1.53
C ALA A 50 5.87 -6.46 -1.17
N ASP A 51 6.64 -6.83 -0.14
CA ASP A 51 6.71 -8.20 0.35
C ASP A 51 5.35 -8.67 0.91
N ASP A 52 4.67 -7.82 1.69
CA ASP A 52 3.34 -8.11 2.25
C ASP A 52 2.29 -8.31 1.15
N LEU A 53 2.32 -7.52 0.08
CA LEU A 53 1.36 -7.62 -1.03
C LEU A 53 1.59 -8.88 -1.88
N LEU A 54 2.82 -9.38 -1.97
CA LEU A 54 3.12 -10.63 -2.67
C LEU A 54 2.62 -11.85 -1.90
N ALA A 55 2.61 -11.78 -0.57
CA ALA A 55 2.18 -12.86 0.29
C ALA A 55 0.66 -13.15 0.21
N THR A 56 0.26 -14.38 0.54
CA THR A 56 -1.14 -14.74 0.76
C THR A 56 -1.67 -13.98 2.00
N PRO A 57 -2.86 -13.35 1.96
CA PRO A 57 -3.93 -13.47 0.95
C PRO A 57 -3.87 -12.47 -0.21
N TYR A 58 -2.93 -11.53 -0.23
CA TYR A 58 -2.95 -10.40 -1.16
C TYR A 58 -2.68 -10.82 -2.60
N LYS A 59 -1.57 -11.53 -2.88
CA LYS A 59 -1.16 -11.91 -4.25
C LYS A 59 -1.27 -10.74 -5.23
N LEU A 60 -0.69 -9.61 -4.88
CA LEU A 60 -0.61 -8.39 -5.67
C LEU A 60 0.85 -8.00 -5.89
N THR A 61 1.11 -7.38 -7.03
CA THR A 61 2.41 -6.76 -7.32
C THR A 61 2.27 -5.25 -7.25
N MET A 62 3.36 -4.52 -6.99
CA MET A 62 3.33 -3.07 -6.92
C MET A 62 4.44 -2.41 -7.73
N ILE A 63 4.09 -1.30 -8.38
CA ILE A 63 5.02 -0.40 -9.07
C ILE A 63 4.87 0.97 -8.45
N GLY A 64 5.97 1.68 -8.21
CA GLY A 64 5.90 3.04 -7.69
C GLY A 64 7.23 3.75 -7.72
N THR A 65 7.19 5.07 -7.58
CA THR A 65 8.39 5.91 -7.53
C THR A 65 9.02 5.89 -6.14
N ILE A 66 10.33 6.14 -6.09
CA ILE A 66 11.14 6.13 -4.86
C ILE A 66 11.70 7.53 -4.65
N ARG A 67 11.57 8.08 -3.44
CA ARG A 67 12.27 9.33 -3.10
C ARG A 67 13.76 9.07 -2.97
N LYS A 68 14.57 9.99 -3.52
CA LYS A 68 16.04 9.91 -3.53
C LYS A 68 16.67 9.75 -2.14
N ASN A 69 16.04 10.26 -1.09
CA ASN A 69 16.54 10.23 0.29
C ASN A 69 16.17 8.96 1.08
N LYS A 70 15.79 7.87 0.40
CA LYS A 70 15.50 6.59 1.04
C LYS A 70 16.71 5.67 0.91
N ASP A 71 17.50 5.58 1.98
CA ASP A 71 18.76 4.81 2.04
C ASP A 71 18.64 3.30 1.77
N LYS A 72 17.45 2.71 1.85
CA LYS A 72 17.26 1.25 1.76
C LYS A 72 17.26 0.67 0.34
N PHE A 73 17.77 1.40 -0.65
CA PHE A 73 17.69 0.99 -2.07
C PHE A 73 18.99 1.22 -2.87
N LEU A 74 20.08 1.58 -2.18
CA LEU A 74 21.44 1.57 -2.72
C LEU A 74 22.32 0.67 -1.84
#